data_AF-A0A3S4ZS90-F1
#
_entry.id   AF-A0A3S4ZS90-F1
#
_cell.length_a   1.000
_cell.length_b   1.000
_cell.length_c   1.000
_cell.angle_alpha   90.00
_cell.angle_beta   90.00
_cell.angle_gamma   90.00
#
_symmetry.space_group_name_H-M   'P 1'
#
loop_
_entity.id
_entity.type
_entity.pdbx_description
1 polymer ?
#
loop_
_entity_poly.entity_id
_entity_poly.type
_entity_poly.pdbx_seq_one_letter_code
_entity_poly.pdbx_strand_id
1 'polypeptide(L)'
;MKLNKWGVIAGLVALVLLFCIPFYTAPAESEFGGTDSAVTDILEENGAEPWFKPIAPPAGDEVESGLFAMQAALGSGIMFYCLGRMAGRRKAEKEAGGSASVED
;
A
#
# COMPACT_ATOMS: atom_id res chain seq x y z
N MET A 1 -18.80 11.41 -12.05
CA MET A 1 -18.08 11.29 -13.35
C MET A 1 -17.89 9.81 -13.64
N LYS A 2 -18.53 9.24 -14.67
CA LYS A 2 -18.31 7.82 -15.02
C LYS A 2 -16.91 7.72 -15.64
N LEU A 3 -15.99 7.00 -15.01
CA LEU A 3 -14.70 6.70 -15.66
C LEU A 3 -14.97 5.86 -16.91
N ASN A 4 -14.48 6.32 -18.06
CA ASN A 4 -14.48 5.51 -19.27
C ASN A 4 -13.41 4.41 -19.15
N LYS A 5 -13.55 3.32 -19.92
CA LYS A 5 -12.61 2.18 -19.89
C LYS A 5 -11.15 2.64 -20.10
N TRP A 6 -10.96 3.69 -20.91
CA TRP A 6 -9.68 4.32 -21.17
C TRP A 6 -9.07 5.02 -19.94
N GLY A 7 -9.87 5.74 -19.15
CA GLY A 7 -9.40 6.37 -17.91
C GLY A 7 -9.01 5.34 -16.85
N VAL A 8 -9.71 4.20 -16.79
CA VAL A 8 -9.34 3.08 -15.91
C VAL A 8 -8.01 2.46 -16.37
N ILE A 9 -7.86 2.19 -17.67
CA ILE A 9 -6.62 1.63 -18.23
C ILE A 9 -5.45 2.59 -17.99
N ALA A 10 -5.64 3.89 -18.28
CA ALA A 10 -4.61 4.91 -18.04
C ALA A 10 -4.21 4.98 -16.56
N GLY A 11 -5.17 4.90 -15.63
CA GLY A 11 -4.90 4.85 -14.20
C GLY A 11 -4.12 3.61 -13.78
N LEU A 12 -4.44 2.44 -14.32
CA LEU A 12 -3.70 1.20 -14.06
C LEU A 12 -2.28 1.25 -14.62
N VAL A 13 -2.11 1.78 -15.83
CA VAL A 13 -0.78 1.97 -16.43
C VAL A 13 0.04 2.95 -15.60
N ALA A 14 -0.54 4.07 -15.16
CA ALA A 14 0.13 5.02 -14.29
C ALA A 14 0.54 4.38 -12.95
N LEU A 15 -0.32 3.54 -12.36
CA LEU A 15 0.00 2.79 -11.14
C LEU A 15 1.16 1.84 -11.37
N VAL A 16 1.16 1.06 -12.45
CA VAL A 16 2.26 0.14 -12.78
C VAL A 16 3.57 0.91 -12.99
N LEU A 17 3.53 2.02 -13.74
CA LEU A 17 4.69 2.88 -13.96
C LEU A 17 5.23 3.48 -12.66
N LEU A 18 4.34 3.87 -11.73
CA LEU A 18 4.74 4.37 -10.42
C LEU A 18 5.57 3.36 -9.62
N PHE A 19 5.30 2.06 -9.76
CA PHE A 19 6.12 1.02 -9.14
C PHE A 19 7.35 0.66 -9.99
N CYS A 20 7.21 0.50 -11.31
CA CYS A 20 8.30 0.03 -12.15
C CYS A 20 9.42 1.06 -12.37
N ILE A 21 9.10 2.35 -12.45
CA ILE A 21 10.10 3.40 -12.70
C ILE A 21 11.14 3.44 -11.57
N PRO A 22 10.77 3.56 -10.28
CA PRO A 22 11.73 3.54 -9.18
C PRO A 22 12.61 2.29 -9.18
N PHE A 23 12.02 1.11 -9.40
CA PHE A 23 12.76 -0.15 -9.46
C PHE A 23 13.80 -0.19 -10.59
N TYR A 24 13.54 0.46 -11.72
CA TYR A 24 14.48 0.54 -12.83
C TYR A 24 15.56 1.60 -12.62
N THR A 25 15.21 2.73 -11.98
CA THR A 25 16.13 3.86 -11.77
C THR A 25 16.95 3.75 -10.49
N ALA A 26 16.59 2.87 -9.57
CA ALA A 26 17.29 2.71 -8.30
C ALA A 26 18.72 2.16 -8.52
N PRO A 27 19.73 2.67 -7.79
CA PRO A 27 21.06 2.07 -7.76
C PRO A 27 21.03 0.61 -7.32
N ALA A 28 21.93 -0.23 -7.85
CA ALA A 28 22.00 -1.66 -7.53
C ALA A 28 22.23 -1.96 -6.03
N GLU A 29 22.84 -1.02 -5.32
CA GLU A 29 23.13 -1.08 -3.88
C GLU A 29 22.09 -0.30 -3.04
N SER A 30 20.93 0.07 -3.59
CA SER A 30 19.92 0.77 -2.79
C SER A 30 19.23 -0.21 -1.86
N GLU A 31 19.61 -0.19 -0.58
CA GLU A 31 18.83 -0.84 0.46
C GLU A 31 17.47 -0.15 0.56
N PHE A 32 16.40 -0.94 0.47
CA PHE A 32 15.06 -0.49 0.84
C PHE A 32 14.98 -0.42 2.37
N GLY A 33 15.74 0.51 2.94
CA GLY A 33 15.71 0.83 4.36
C GLY A 33 14.46 1.60 4.73
N GLY A 34 13.99 1.41 5.96
CA GLY A 34 12.97 2.27 6.53
C GLY A 34 13.46 3.73 6.59
N THR A 35 12.54 4.67 6.69
CA THR A 35 12.86 6.10 6.85
C THR A 35 13.80 6.37 8.03
N ASP A 36 13.78 5.51 9.04
CA ASP A 36 14.61 5.61 10.25
C ASP A 36 16.10 5.33 9.97
N SER A 37 16.41 4.43 9.05
CA SER A 37 17.80 4.12 8.66
C SER A 37 18.50 5.36 8.08
N ALA A 38 17.84 6.04 7.14
CA ALA A 38 18.38 7.26 6.53
C ALA A 38 18.59 8.40 7.55
N VAL A 39 17.74 8.49 8.57
CA VAL A 39 17.86 9.49 9.63
C VAL A 39 18.98 9.13 10.60
N THR A 40 19.17 7.84 10.88
CA THR A 40 20.23 7.32 11.75
C THR A 40 21.61 7.61 11.17
N ASP A 41 21.81 7.35 9.87
CA ASP A 41 23.08 7.63 9.18
C ASP A 41 23.48 9.11 9.29
N ILE A 42 22.52 10.03 9.09
CA ILE A 42 22.74 11.47 9.19
C ILE A 42 23.05 11.88 10.64
N LEU A 43 22.37 11.29 11.62
CA LEU A 43 22.58 11.58 13.05
C LEU A 43 23.96 11.13 13.52
N GLU A 44 24.40 9.94 13.12
CA GLU A 44 25.73 9.43 13.44
C GLU A 44 26.83 10.31 12.82
N GLU A 45 26.65 10.77 11.58
CA GLU A 45 27.59 11.67 10.90
C GLU A 45 27.69 13.04 11.60
N ASN A 46 26.62 13.49 12.27
CA ASN A 46 26.60 14.72 13.07
C ASN A 46 27.03 14.52 14.54
N GLY A 47 27.53 13.31 14.89
CA GLY A 47 28.04 13.01 16.23
C GLY A 47 26.94 12.87 17.29
N ALA A 48 25.70 12.57 16.90
CA ALA A 48 24.63 12.28 17.83
C ALA A 48 24.83 10.91 18.46
N GLU A 49 24.85 10.85 19.80
CA GLU A 49 24.90 9.56 20.50
C GLU A 49 23.49 9.01 20.76
N PRO A 50 23.29 7.68 20.61
CA PRO A 50 22.04 7.03 20.97
C PRO A 50 21.70 7.24 22.45
N TRP A 51 20.61 7.95 22.72
CA TRP A 51 20.09 8.17 24.08
C TRP A 51 19.42 6.93 24.69
N PHE A 52 19.22 5.90 23.88
CA PHE A 52 18.65 4.61 24.28
C PHE A 52 19.34 3.47 23.52
N LYS A 53 19.60 2.37 24.22
CA LYS A 53 20.04 1.11 23.61
C LYS A 53 18.95 0.06 23.76
N PRO A 54 18.59 -0.68 22.69
CA PRO A 54 17.63 -1.77 22.78
C PRO A 54 18.01 -2.76 23.88
N ILE A 55 17.05 -3.08 24.76
CA ILE A 55 17.25 -4.03 25.88
C ILE A 55 17.42 -5.47 25.35
N ALA A 56 16.92 -5.73 24.14
CA ALA A 56 17.12 -6.96 23.37
C ALA A 56 17.65 -6.59 21.98
N PRO A 57 18.43 -7.47 21.32
CA PRO A 57 18.88 -7.21 19.95
C PRO A 57 17.68 -6.91 19.05
N PRO A 58 17.81 -5.94 18.12
CA PRO A 58 16.74 -5.66 17.17
C PRO A 58 16.35 -6.98 16.48
N ALA A 59 15.06 -7.26 16.43
CA ALA A 59 14.57 -8.36 15.63
C ALA A 59 15.04 -8.06 14.19
N GLY A 60 15.94 -8.88 13.65
CA GLY A 60 16.68 -8.54 12.44
C GLY A 60 15.78 -8.16 11.26
N ASP A 61 16.37 -7.57 10.23
CA ASP A 61 15.68 -6.90 9.11
C ASP A 61 14.54 -7.71 8.46
N GLU A 62 14.65 -9.04 8.49
CA GLU A 62 13.62 -9.97 8.02
C GLU A 62 12.33 -9.90 8.84
N VAL A 63 12.43 -9.80 10.17
CA VAL A 63 11.29 -9.75 11.08
C VAL A 63 10.60 -8.40 10.97
N GLU A 64 11.37 -7.30 10.88
CA GLU A 64 10.82 -5.96 10.65
C GLU A 64 10.05 -5.90 9.33
N SER A 65 10.68 -6.31 8.23
CA SER A 65 10.05 -6.39 6.91
C SER A 65 8.81 -7.28 6.91
N GLY A 66 8.85 -8.41 7.62
CA GLY A 66 7.72 -9.32 7.80
C GLY A 66 6.54 -8.70 8.53
N LEU A 67 6.80 -7.92 9.59
CA LEU A 67 5.75 -7.19 10.32
C LEU A 67 5.09 -6.12 9.44
N PHE A 68 5.88 -5.37 8.66
CA PHE A 68 5.34 -4.41 7.68
C PHE A 68 4.51 -5.10 6.59
N ALA A 69 4.99 -6.22 6.04
CA ALA A 69 4.26 -7.00 5.04
C ALA A 69 2.92 -7.51 5.60
N MET A 70 2.90 -7.98 6.85
CA MET A 70 1.69 -8.43 7.53
C MET A 70 0.70 -7.27 7.73
N GLN A 71 1.17 -6.10 8.16
CA GLN A 71 0.34 -4.90 8.29
C GLN A 71 -0.28 -4.49 6.95
N ALA A 72 0.51 -4.50 5.87
CA ALA A 72 0.04 -4.20 4.52
C ALA A 72 -1.00 -5.22 4.04
N ALA A 73 -0.79 -6.51 4.29
CA ALA A 73 -1.73 -7.57 3.94
C ALA A 73 -3.08 -7.42 4.68
N LEU A 74 -3.04 -7.16 5.99
CA LEU A 74 -4.24 -6.95 6.79
C LEU A 74 -4.99 -5.67 6.38
N GLY A 75 -4.27 -4.56 6.22
CA GLY A 75 -4.85 -3.28 5.80
C GLY A 75 -5.53 -3.35 4.44
N SER A 76 -4.84 -3.94 3.45
CA SER A 76 -5.41 -4.14 2.11
C SER A 76 -6.59 -5.10 2.13
N GLY A 77 -6.52 -6.21 2.89
CA GLY A 77 -7.62 -7.16 3.03
C GLY A 77 -8.91 -6.51 3.55
N ILE A 78 -8.81 -5.72 4.62
CA ILE A 78 -9.95 -4.98 5.18
C ILE A 78 -10.50 -3.96 4.16
N MET A 79 -9.62 -3.21 3.51
CA MET A 79 -10.01 -2.19 2.52
C MET A 79 -10.77 -2.82 1.34
N PHE A 80 -10.23 -3.89 0.75
CA PHE A 80 -10.87 -4.57 -0.39
C PHE A 80 -12.16 -5.30 -0.01
N TYR A 81 -12.24 -5.86 1.21
CA TYR A 81 -13.50 -6.40 1.72
C TYR A 81 -14.59 -5.33 1.81
N CYS A 82 -14.28 -4.17 2.37
CA CYS A 82 -15.21 -3.05 2.47
C CYS A 82 -15.67 -2.55 1.09
N LEU A 83 -14.73 -2.34 0.16
CA LEU A 83 -15.03 -1.94 -1.21
C LEU A 83 -15.90 -2.98 -1.93
N GLY A 84 -15.58 -4.26 -1.80
CA GLY A 84 -16.36 -5.37 -2.36
C GLY A 84 -17.79 -5.41 -1.81
N ARG A 85 -17.95 -5.28 -0.49
CA ARG A 85 -19.27 -5.26 0.16
C ARG A 85 -20.11 -4.06 -0.29
N MET A 86 -19.51 -2.89 -0.42
CA MET A 86 -20.19 -1.68 -0.92
C MET A 86 -20.60 -1.82 -2.39
N ALA A 87 -19.73 -2.38 -3.23
CA ALA A 87 -20.04 -2.65 -4.63
C ALA A 87 -21.18 -3.67 -4.78
N GLY A 88 -21.17 -4.74 -3.98
CA GLY A 88 -22.22 -5.75 -3.95
C GLY A 88 -23.59 -5.18 -3.56
N ARG A 89 -23.65 -4.36 -2.50
CA ARG A 89 -24.91 -3.69 -2.09
C ARG A 89 -25.51 -2.83 -3.21
N ARG A 90 -24.68 -2.02 -3.87
CA ARG A 90 -25.13 -1.18 -5.00
C ARG A 90 -25.63 -1.99 -6.19
N LYS A 91 -25.07 -3.19 -6.41
CA LYS A 91 -25.54 -4.11 -7.45
C LYS A 91 -26.92 -4.68 -7.10
N ALA A 92 -27.09 -5.15 -5.86
CA ALA A 92 -28.36 -5.66 -5.36
C ALA A 92 -29.48 -4.60 -5.38
N GLU A 93 -29.19 -3.36 -4.98
CA GLU A 93 -30.16 -2.24 -5.04
C GLU A 93 -30.62 -1.93 -6.47
N LYS A 94 -29.72 -2.02 -7.46
CA LYS A 94 -30.07 -1.84 -8.87
C LYS A 94 -30.91 -2.99 -9.42
N GLU A 95 -30.59 -4.23 -9.04
CA GLU A 95 -31.33 -5.42 -9.46
C GLU A 95 -32.76 -5.41 -8.87
N ALA A 96 -32.90 -5.03 -7.58
CA ALA A 96 -34.21 -4.87 -6.93
C ALA A 96 -35.04 -3.75 -7.56
N GLY A 97 -34.44 -2.59 -7.86
CA GLY A 97 -35.14 -1.48 -8.51
C GLY A 97 -35.52 -1.75 -9.98
N GLY A 98 -34.74 -2.56 -10.69
CA GLY A 98 -35.06 -2.99 -12.05
C GLY A 98 -36.16 -4.06 -12.12
N SER A 99 -36.27 -4.91 -11.10
CA SER A 99 -37.39 -5.87 -10.98
C SER A 99 -38.72 -5.15 -10.77
N ALA A 100 -38.74 -4.08 -9.97
CA ALA A 100 -39.95 -3.32 -9.67
C ALA A 100 -40.47 -2.49 -10.86
N SER A 101 -39.64 -2.13 -11.85
CA SER A 101 -40.06 -1.37 -13.03
C SER A 101 -40.39 -2.23 -14.26
N VAL A 102 -40.32 -3.56 -14.13
CA VAL A 102 -40.68 -4.52 -15.20
C VAL A 102 -42.07 -5.13 -14.95
N GLU A 103 -42.61 -4.99 -13.74
CA GLU A 103 -43.95 -5.48 -13.36
C GLU A 103 -45.06 -4.42 -13.51
N ASP A 104 -44.74 -3.20 -13.96
CA ASP A 104 -45.67 -2.13 -14.38
C ASP A 104 -45.70 -1.98 -15.92
#